data_AF-A0A8G1VYF2-F1
#
_entry.id   AF-A0A8G1VYF2-F1
#
_cell.length_a   1.000
_cell.length_b   1.000
_cell.length_c   1.000
_cell.angle_alpha   90.00
_cell.angle_beta   90.00
_cell.angle_gamma   90.00
#
_symmetry.space_group_name_H-M   'P 1'
#
loop_
_entity.id
_entity.type
_entity.pdbx_description
1 polymer ?
#
loop_
_entity_poly.entity_id
_entity_poly.type
_entity_poly.pdbx_seq_one_letter_code
_entity_poly.pdbx_strand_id
1 'polypeptide(L)'
;MTYDPCDCDRPPVHNKPTQELVLCFDGTGNTFRVDGGESNILKIFRMLDRSKENRYCYYQPGIGTDITPGTFANVAFRPFSNLPASKVIDQALATSFDQHVIGGYRFLARRWRPGSHIYLFGFSRGAYTARFLNEMLDFVGLISADNEELIPFVWQAFLSWKYAHGEQEARQADNFLRLCRDTMCRSVGLVHFLGLFDTVNSVAEFNKDVLKDMETMPRPRYMRHAVSIDEKRIKFQPVLFERLRGAHAKKGRVSTWAERAEQQFWGVPLSPVLDTDFEEVYFAGDHSDVGGGHPPSYAGEGARSWPVSQIPLMWMVQEATHVGLTFDPVQLQELGCHLVPVSSAGSSSSEDGDDDGREGRLIEVEDVAKQQQQQQQRLMEFDPAIVHMAERAPLHDSLEYDSGKGVETLFWRLLECLPMKRPKVNRDGSVKETRWHVGGLRRPLPDGARIHASVIHRLQQDPEYRPYNLGLGHKRVPTTTSLDRHQHQIERRDIGQWRRMQHGGLCDYYVQVQGPLPGGSAGGSRCASRKSTA
;
A
#
# COMPACT_ATOMS: atom_id res chain seq x y z
N MET A 1 29.32 -44.84 25.67
CA MET A 1 29.70 -43.52 25.14
C MET A 1 30.26 -43.71 23.74
N THR A 2 29.50 -43.29 22.74
CA THR A 2 30.00 -42.67 21.50
C THR A 2 28.78 -41.96 20.92
N TYR A 3 28.72 -40.65 21.18
CA TYR A 3 27.74 -39.73 20.63
C TYR A 3 28.27 -39.37 19.25
N ASP A 4 27.53 -39.71 18.19
CA ASP A 4 27.90 -39.38 16.81
C ASP A 4 27.36 -37.97 16.48
N PRO A 5 28.22 -36.95 16.26
CA PRO A 5 27.80 -35.55 16.20
C PRO A 5 27.56 -35.04 14.77
N CYS A 6 27.32 -35.91 13.79
CA CYS A 6 27.12 -35.50 12.40
C CYS A 6 25.86 -36.12 11.80
N ASP A 7 24.70 -35.57 12.16
CA ASP A 7 23.43 -35.79 11.46
C ASP A 7 23.44 -34.95 10.15
N CYS A 8 24.21 -35.41 9.15
CA CYS A 8 24.38 -34.77 7.86
C CYS A 8 23.37 -35.19 6.79
N ASP A 9 22.30 -35.91 7.16
CA ASP A 9 21.26 -36.37 6.23
C ASP A 9 19.95 -35.55 6.29
N ARG A 10 20.03 -34.22 6.48
CA ARG A 10 18.89 -33.38 6.11
C ARG A 10 18.89 -33.18 4.60
N PRO A 11 17.86 -33.65 3.86
CA PRO A 11 17.75 -33.32 2.45
C PRO A 11 17.72 -31.80 2.30
N PRO A 12 18.32 -31.24 1.22
CA PRO A 12 18.29 -29.81 0.99
C PRO A 12 16.84 -29.30 1.06
N VAL A 13 16.64 -28.16 1.73
CA VAL A 13 15.33 -27.50 1.93
C VAL A 13 14.60 -27.25 0.59
N HIS A 14 15.32 -27.31 -0.52
CA HIS A 14 14.86 -27.13 -1.89
C HIS A 14 13.81 -28.13 -2.42
N ASN A 15 13.54 -29.25 -1.73
CA ASN A 15 12.60 -30.27 -2.23
C ASN A 15 11.21 -30.30 -1.56
N LYS A 16 10.89 -29.34 -0.68
CA LYS A 16 9.53 -29.21 -0.13
C LYS A 16 8.82 -28.01 -0.76
N PRO A 17 7.55 -28.13 -1.16
CA PRO A 17 6.79 -27.00 -1.69
C PRO A 17 6.76 -25.87 -0.66
N THR A 18 7.07 -24.66 -1.11
CA THR A 18 7.13 -23.46 -0.29
C THR A 18 5.76 -23.16 0.31
N GLN A 19 5.68 -23.08 1.65
CA GLN A 19 4.45 -22.75 2.34
C GLN A 19 4.12 -21.26 2.19
N GLU A 20 2.85 -20.93 1.93
CA GLU A 20 2.36 -19.57 1.71
C GLU A 20 1.45 -19.15 2.87
N LEU A 21 1.78 -18.04 3.53
CA LEU A 21 0.99 -17.45 4.59
C LEU A 21 0.46 -16.11 4.09
N VAL A 22 -0.84 -16.01 3.82
CA VAL A 22 -1.46 -14.80 3.27
C VAL A 22 -2.34 -14.16 4.33
N LEU A 23 -1.99 -12.96 4.77
CA LEU A 23 -2.72 -12.22 5.80
C LEU A 23 -3.36 -10.97 5.18
N CYS A 24 -4.66 -10.82 5.37
CA CYS A 24 -5.48 -9.76 4.81
C CYS A 24 -6.13 -8.96 5.96
N PHE A 25 -5.73 -7.71 6.11
CA PHE A 25 -6.18 -6.78 7.15
C PHE A 25 -7.11 -5.72 6.55
N ASP A 26 -8.41 -5.83 6.79
CA ASP A 26 -9.36 -4.89 6.18
C ASP A 26 -9.43 -3.54 6.93
N GLY A 27 -9.88 -2.50 6.23
CA GLY A 27 -10.16 -1.17 6.76
C GLY A 27 -11.37 -1.16 7.68
N THR A 28 -11.43 -0.16 8.57
CA THR A 28 -12.51 -0.06 9.56
C THR A 28 -13.86 0.23 8.91
N GLY A 29 -14.92 -0.37 9.46
CA GLY A 29 -16.28 -0.21 8.92
C GLY A 29 -16.60 -1.17 7.76
N ASN A 30 -15.58 -1.84 7.22
CA ASN A 30 -15.76 -2.90 6.25
C ASN A 30 -16.09 -4.20 6.97
N THR A 31 -17.35 -4.59 6.88
CA THR A 31 -17.83 -5.93 7.25
C THR A 31 -18.10 -6.74 5.99
N PHE A 32 -18.32 -8.04 6.14
CA PHE A 32 -18.84 -8.86 5.05
C PHE A 32 -20.23 -8.32 4.68
N ARG A 33 -20.37 -7.69 3.50
CA ARG A 33 -21.62 -7.12 3.01
C ARG A 33 -22.07 -7.86 1.75
N VAL A 34 -23.37 -8.13 1.67
CA VAL A 34 -23.99 -8.82 0.52
C VAL A 34 -24.38 -7.81 -0.59
N ASP A 35 -24.19 -6.50 -0.35
CA ASP A 35 -24.56 -5.42 -1.27
C ASP A 35 -23.51 -5.14 -2.37
N GLY A 36 -22.42 -5.91 -2.41
CA GLY A 36 -21.33 -5.72 -3.36
C GLY A 36 -20.39 -4.56 -3.02
N GLY A 37 -20.60 -3.86 -1.90
CA GLY A 37 -19.70 -2.83 -1.36
C GLY A 37 -18.51 -3.43 -0.60
N GLU A 38 -17.93 -4.50 -1.12
CA GLU A 38 -16.79 -5.18 -0.50
C GLU A 38 -15.49 -4.38 -0.69
N SER A 39 -14.60 -4.45 0.30
CA SER A 39 -13.24 -3.91 0.18
C SER A 39 -12.42 -4.70 -0.82
N ASN A 40 -11.37 -4.07 -1.35
CA ASN A 40 -10.38 -4.76 -2.18
C ASN A 40 -9.61 -5.84 -1.39
N ILE A 41 -9.50 -5.70 -0.06
CA ILE A 41 -8.89 -6.72 0.81
C ILE A 41 -9.75 -7.99 0.87
N LEU A 42 -11.07 -7.83 1.04
CA LEU A 42 -11.98 -8.98 1.03
C LEU A 42 -12.02 -9.63 -0.35
N LYS A 43 -12.01 -8.85 -1.44
CA LYS A 43 -11.91 -9.39 -2.80
C LYS A 43 -10.62 -10.18 -3.01
N ILE A 44 -9.45 -9.66 -2.60
CA ILE A 44 -8.18 -10.39 -2.65
C ILE A 44 -8.30 -11.71 -1.86
N PHE A 45 -8.84 -11.66 -0.65
CA PHE A 45 -9.02 -12.86 0.17
C PHE A 45 -9.95 -13.89 -0.48
N ARG A 46 -11.03 -13.44 -1.15
CA ARG A 46 -11.94 -14.29 -1.93
C ARG A 46 -11.25 -14.94 -3.13
N MET A 47 -10.27 -14.27 -3.75
CA MET A 47 -9.50 -14.80 -4.88
C MET A 47 -8.44 -15.82 -4.47
N LEU A 48 -8.15 -16.01 -3.18
CA LEU A 48 -7.19 -17.01 -2.73
C LEU A 48 -7.81 -18.41 -2.78
N ASP A 49 -7.14 -19.33 -3.49
CA ASP A 49 -7.47 -20.76 -3.38
C ASP A 49 -7.10 -21.26 -1.98
N ARG A 50 -8.12 -21.50 -1.14
CA ARG A 50 -7.96 -22.00 0.25
C ARG A 50 -7.85 -23.52 0.32
N SER A 51 -8.06 -24.22 -0.79
CA SER A 51 -7.88 -25.68 -0.89
C SER A 51 -6.44 -26.07 -1.24
N LYS A 52 -5.65 -25.12 -1.76
CA LYS A 52 -4.23 -25.30 -2.06
C LYS A 52 -3.45 -25.83 -0.85
N GLU A 53 -2.74 -26.93 -1.05
CA GLU A 53 -1.83 -27.47 -0.04
C GLU A 53 -0.74 -26.45 0.34
N ASN A 54 -0.34 -26.46 1.62
CA ASN A 54 0.67 -25.56 2.17
C ASN A 54 0.34 -24.07 2.03
N ARG A 55 -0.92 -23.69 1.79
CA ARG A 55 -1.37 -22.29 1.91
C ARG A 55 -2.26 -22.11 3.13
N TYR A 56 -2.00 -21.03 3.88
CA TYR A 56 -2.84 -20.64 5.00
C TYR A 56 -3.21 -19.16 4.87
N CYS A 57 -4.50 -18.89 4.85
CA CYS A 57 -5.04 -17.56 4.69
C CYS A 57 -5.63 -17.07 6.02
N TYR A 58 -5.34 -15.82 6.38
CA TYR A 58 -5.86 -15.14 7.55
C TYR A 58 -6.59 -13.88 7.09
N TYR A 59 -7.88 -13.79 7.38
CA TYR A 59 -8.64 -12.57 7.18
C TYR A 59 -8.99 -11.97 8.52
N GLN A 60 -8.64 -10.71 8.70
CA GLN A 60 -9.06 -9.92 9.83
C GLN A 60 -9.99 -8.81 9.33
N PRO A 61 -11.28 -8.87 9.67
CA PRO A 61 -12.18 -7.78 9.36
C PRO A 61 -11.70 -6.52 10.09
N GLY A 62 -11.98 -5.36 9.52
CA GLY A 62 -11.73 -4.09 10.19
C GLY A 62 -12.74 -3.88 11.31
N ILE A 63 -12.54 -4.55 12.43
CA ILE A 63 -13.26 -4.27 13.66
C ILE A 63 -12.73 -2.94 14.19
N GLY A 64 -13.62 -1.99 14.37
CA GLY A 64 -13.30 -0.74 15.02
C GLY A 64 -14.53 0.14 15.08
N THR A 65 -14.72 0.75 16.25
CA THR A 65 -15.58 1.91 16.45
C THR A 65 -15.15 3.01 15.50
N ASP A 66 -15.63 2.96 14.26
CA ASP A 66 -15.56 4.10 13.38
C ASP A 66 -16.10 5.31 14.14
N ILE A 67 -15.57 6.48 13.82
CA ILE A 67 -16.21 7.72 14.22
C ILE A 67 -17.44 7.89 13.33
N THR A 68 -18.38 6.96 13.45
CA THR A 68 -19.72 7.11 12.91
C THR A 68 -20.52 7.96 13.88
N PRO A 69 -21.52 8.69 13.40
CA PRO A 69 -22.44 9.40 14.27
C PRO A 69 -23.11 8.48 15.31
N GLY A 70 -23.41 7.21 14.96
CA GLY A 70 -24.02 6.24 15.88
C GLY A 70 -23.06 5.81 17.01
N THR A 71 -21.82 5.50 16.67
CA THR A 71 -20.79 5.14 17.67
C THR A 71 -20.42 6.32 18.56
N PHE A 72 -20.29 7.52 17.99
CA PHE A 72 -20.01 8.73 18.74
C PHE A 72 -21.15 9.07 19.71
N ALA A 73 -22.41 8.96 19.27
CA ALA A 73 -23.57 9.15 20.13
C ALA A 73 -23.60 8.12 21.28
N ASN A 74 -23.43 6.83 20.98
CA ASN A 74 -23.44 5.78 21.99
C ASN A 74 -22.35 5.96 23.06
N VAL A 75 -21.18 6.51 22.70
CA VAL A 75 -20.10 6.80 23.65
C VAL A 75 -20.34 8.12 24.39
N ALA A 76 -20.86 9.14 23.73
CA ALA A 76 -21.16 10.45 24.34
C ALA A 76 -22.28 10.37 25.41
N PHE A 77 -23.21 9.43 25.28
CA PHE A 77 -24.30 9.20 26.24
C PHE A 77 -23.99 8.15 27.31
N ARG A 78 -22.74 7.64 27.43
CA ARG A 78 -22.39 6.69 28.51
C ARG A 78 -22.38 7.42 29.87
N PRO A 79 -23.27 7.04 30.82
CA PRO A 79 -23.50 7.83 32.03
C PRO A 79 -22.40 7.73 33.12
N PHE A 80 -21.26 7.09 32.84
CA PHE A 80 -20.23 6.80 33.85
C PHE A 80 -18.76 7.02 33.41
N SER A 81 -18.50 7.72 32.31
CA SER A 81 -17.11 8.05 31.93
C SER A 81 -16.76 9.51 32.25
N ASN A 82 -15.85 9.73 33.21
CA ASN A 82 -15.24 11.04 33.50
C ASN A 82 -14.25 11.51 32.41
N LEU A 83 -14.15 10.77 31.29
CA LEU A 83 -13.28 11.06 30.17
C LEU A 83 -14.09 11.67 29.01
N PRO A 84 -13.55 12.69 28.31
CA PRO A 84 -14.20 13.22 27.11
C PRO A 84 -14.35 12.12 26.05
N ALA A 85 -15.49 12.10 25.35
CA ALA A 85 -15.84 11.05 24.38
C ALA A 85 -14.76 10.80 23.32
N SER A 86 -14.04 11.84 22.89
CA SER A 86 -12.90 11.72 21.96
C SER A 86 -11.79 10.82 22.50
N LYS A 87 -11.40 10.98 23.77
CA LYS A 87 -10.37 10.14 24.39
C LYS A 87 -10.80 8.69 24.54
N VAL A 88 -12.08 8.46 24.82
CA VAL A 88 -12.64 7.09 24.92
C VAL A 88 -12.60 6.41 23.55
N ILE A 89 -12.98 7.13 22.49
CA ILE A 89 -12.90 6.63 21.11
C ILE A 89 -11.45 6.36 20.73
N ASP A 90 -10.54 7.30 21.00
CA ASP A 90 -9.12 7.13 20.67
C ASP A 90 -8.51 5.91 21.38
N GLN A 91 -8.81 5.71 22.66
CA GLN A 91 -8.35 4.55 23.44
C GLN A 91 -8.93 3.22 22.92
N ALA A 92 -10.22 3.21 22.55
CA ALA A 92 -10.85 2.03 21.96
C ALA A 92 -10.21 1.69 20.60
N LEU A 93 -9.90 2.71 19.79
CA LEU A 93 -9.23 2.53 18.50
C LEU A 93 -7.79 2.01 18.66
N ALA A 94 -7.04 2.52 19.64
CA ALA A 94 -5.69 2.03 19.96
C ALA A 94 -5.73 0.57 20.43
N THR A 95 -6.65 0.24 21.34
CA THR A 95 -6.80 -1.14 21.86
C THR A 95 -7.18 -2.13 20.75
N SER A 96 -8.09 -1.74 19.86
CA SER A 96 -8.48 -2.55 18.70
C SER A 96 -7.33 -2.77 17.74
N PHE A 97 -6.52 -1.73 17.49
CA PHE A 97 -5.33 -1.81 16.65
C PHE A 97 -4.28 -2.79 17.22
N ASP A 98 -4.00 -2.72 18.52
CA ASP A 98 -3.06 -3.61 19.19
C ASP A 98 -3.48 -5.09 19.04
N GLN A 99 -4.76 -5.38 19.28
CA GLN A 99 -5.32 -6.72 19.12
C GLN A 99 -5.18 -7.23 17.68
N HIS A 100 -5.30 -6.34 16.71
CA HIS A 100 -5.20 -6.67 15.30
C HIS A 100 -3.78 -7.11 14.91
N VAL A 101 -2.77 -6.34 15.31
CA VAL A 101 -1.36 -6.68 15.08
C VAL A 101 -0.99 -7.98 15.80
N ILE A 102 -1.35 -8.09 17.08
CA ILE A 102 -1.13 -9.30 17.89
C ILE A 102 -1.80 -10.53 17.27
N GLY A 103 -3.01 -10.38 16.72
CA GLY A 103 -3.73 -11.45 16.04
C GLY A 103 -2.99 -12.00 14.82
N GLY A 104 -2.49 -11.11 13.95
CA GLY A 104 -1.67 -11.48 12.80
C GLY A 104 -0.34 -12.12 13.20
N TYR A 105 0.34 -11.55 14.20
CA TYR A 105 1.60 -12.09 14.73
C TYR A 105 1.42 -13.50 15.32
N ARG A 106 0.33 -13.72 16.07
CA ARG A 106 -0.03 -15.04 16.62
C ARG A 106 -0.33 -16.05 15.52
N PHE A 107 -1.04 -15.66 14.47
CA PHE A 107 -1.29 -16.53 13.32
C PHE A 107 0.03 -17.00 12.67
N LEU A 108 0.97 -16.08 12.47
CA LEU A 108 2.30 -16.40 11.96
C LEU A 108 3.06 -17.32 12.93
N ALA A 109 3.05 -17.02 14.23
CA ALA A 109 3.77 -17.81 15.25
C ALA A 109 3.32 -19.28 15.24
N ARG A 110 2.02 -19.53 15.01
CA ARG A 110 1.45 -20.89 14.93
C ARG A 110 1.77 -21.65 13.65
N ARG A 111 1.89 -20.94 12.52
CA ARG A 111 1.84 -21.56 11.19
C ARG A 111 3.15 -21.50 10.43
N TRP A 112 3.98 -20.50 10.70
CA TRP A 112 5.20 -20.28 9.93
C TRP A 112 6.21 -21.39 10.15
N ARG A 113 6.79 -21.86 9.04
CA ARG A 113 7.89 -22.82 8.99
C ARG A 113 9.06 -22.23 8.22
N PRO A 114 10.30 -22.64 8.49
CA PRO A 114 11.47 -22.26 7.70
C PRO A 114 11.23 -22.32 6.20
N GLY A 115 11.53 -21.23 5.50
CA GLY A 115 11.31 -21.08 4.06
C GLY A 115 9.89 -20.67 3.64
N SER A 116 8.94 -20.48 4.56
CA SER A 116 7.58 -20.01 4.21
C SER A 116 7.60 -18.57 3.69
N HIS A 117 6.84 -18.28 2.64
CA HIS A 117 6.60 -16.91 2.18
C HIS A 117 5.42 -16.28 2.92
N ILE A 118 5.62 -15.05 3.39
CA ILE A 118 4.60 -14.24 4.05
C ILE A 118 4.14 -13.15 3.09
N TYR A 119 2.83 -13.10 2.83
CA TYR A 119 2.16 -12.07 2.04
C TYR A 119 1.23 -11.29 2.97
N LEU A 120 1.44 -9.98 3.07
CA LEU A 120 0.62 -9.09 3.88
C LEU A 120 -0.15 -8.14 2.96
N PHE A 121 -1.46 -8.07 3.13
CA PHE A 121 -2.33 -7.11 2.46
C PHE A 121 -3.07 -6.28 3.50
N GLY A 122 -3.19 -4.97 3.27
CA GLY A 122 -4.02 -4.16 4.15
C GLY A 122 -4.61 -2.92 3.48
N PHE A 123 -5.79 -2.50 3.95
CA PHE A 123 -6.44 -1.26 3.54
C PHE A 123 -6.62 -0.33 4.73
N SER A 124 -6.39 0.97 4.56
CA SER A 124 -6.68 1.99 5.57
C SER A 124 -5.92 1.74 6.88
N ARG A 125 -6.63 1.56 7.99
CA ARG A 125 -6.07 1.13 9.28
C ARG A 125 -5.50 -0.29 9.21
N GLY A 126 -6.09 -1.18 8.42
CA GLY A 126 -5.54 -2.51 8.16
C GLY A 126 -4.20 -2.47 7.43
N ALA A 127 -3.99 -1.49 6.54
CA ALA A 127 -2.68 -1.23 5.94
C ALA A 127 -1.66 -0.79 7.01
N TYR A 128 -2.09 0.03 7.96
CA TYR A 128 -1.26 0.43 9.11
C TYR A 128 -0.95 -0.76 10.02
N THR A 129 -1.90 -1.68 10.24
CA THR A 129 -1.68 -2.96 10.95
C THR A 129 -0.65 -3.83 10.22
N ALA A 130 -0.78 -4.01 8.90
CA ALA A 130 0.16 -4.79 8.10
C ALA A 130 1.59 -4.21 8.16
N ARG A 131 1.71 -2.88 8.11
CA ARG A 131 2.98 -2.17 8.31
C ARG A 131 3.62 -2.52 9.66
N PHE A 132 2.89 -2.35 10.77
CA PHE A 132 3.43 -2.59 12.11
C PHE A 132 3.76 -4.06 12.34
N LEU A 133 2.96 -4.97 11.79
CA LEU A 133 3.27 -6.38 11.83
C LEU A 133 4.60 -6.68 11.12
N ASN A 134 4.83 -6.10 9.94
CA ASN A 134 6.10 -6.27 9.23
C ASN A 134 7.29 -5.68 10.03
N GLU A 135 7.16 -4.46 10.56
CA GLU A 135 8.21 -3.85 11.39
C GLU A 135 8.53 -4.68 12.65
N MET A 136 7.51 -5.27 13.27
CA MET A 136 7.69 -6.17 14.41
C MET A 136 8.46 -7.44 14.01
N LEU A 137 8.15 -8.02 12.84
CA LEU A 137 8.90 -9.17 12.30
C LEU A 137 10.36 -8.81 11.99
N ASP A 138 10.61 -7.64 11.39
CA ASP A 138 11.95 -7.15 11.04
C ASP A 138 12.84 -6.95 12.28
N PHE A 139 12.25 -6.38 13.34
CA PHE A 139 12.99 -5.96 14.53
C PHE A 139 13.11 -7.06 15.59
N VAL A 140 11.99 -7.71 15.89
CA VAL A 140 11.87 -8.70 16.97
C VAL A 140 12.09 -10.12 16.46
N GLY A 141 11.75 -10.42 15.20
CA GLY A 141 11.58 -11.79 14.73
C GLY A 141 10.22 -12.36 15.15
N LEU A 142 10.05 -13.67 14.97
CA LEU A 142 8.79 -14.37 15.24
C LEU A 142 8.93 -15.29 16.45
N ILE A 143 8.10 -15.10 17.48
CA ILE A 143 8.12 -15.96 18.67
C ILE A 143 7.71 -17.40 18.34
N SER A 144 8.22 -18.38 19.09
CA SER A 144 7.72 -19.75 18.97
C SER A 144 6.23 -19.86 19.36
N ALA A 145 5.51 -20.76 18.69
CA ALA A 145 4.10 -21.07 18.97
C ALA A 145 3.88 -21.52 20.43
N ASP A 146 4.91 -22.09 21.06
CA ASP A 146 4.83 -22.58 22.44
C ASP A 146 4.82 -21.45 23.48
N ASN A 147 5.07 -20.20 23.06
CA ASN A 147 5.23 -19.04 23.95
C ASN A 147 4.28 -17.88 23.58
N GLU A 148 3.10 -18.19 23.04
CA GLU A 148 2.13 -17.18 22.58
C GLU A 148 1.70 -16.17 23.65
N GLU A 149 1.71 -16.57 24.92
CA GLU A 149 1.36 -15.69 26.05
C GLU A 149 2.34 -14.51 26.21
N LEU A 150 3.54 -14.61 25.62
CA LEU A 150 4.52 -13.53 25.64
C LEU A 150 4.24 -12.46 24.56
N ILE A 151 3.45 -12.75 23.53
CA ILE A 151 3.20 -11.84 22.39
C ILE A 151 2.75 -10.43 22.85
N PRO A 152 1.80 -10.28 23.80
CA PRO A 152 1.39 -8.95 24.25
C PRO A 152 2.54 -8.17 24.90
N PHE A 153 3.41 -8.83 25.68
CA PHE A 153 4.56 -8.17 26.32
C PHE A 153 5.60 -7.73 25.30
N VAL A 154 5.86 -8.57 24.29
CA VAL A 154 6.76 -8.25 23.18
C VAL A 154 6.22 -7.07 22.36
N TRP A 155 4.92 -7.04 22.09
CA TRP A 155 4.26 -5.91 21.43
C TRP A 155 4.42 -4.60 22.23
N GLN A 156 4.16 -4.64 23.54
CA GLN A 156 4.32 -3.47 24.41
C GLN A 156 5.77 -2.98 24.42
N ALA A 157 6.74 -3.88 24.53
CA ALA A 157 8.16 -3.52 24.47
C ALA A 157 8.54 -2.91 23.10
N PHE A 158 8.00 -3.43 22.00
CA PHE A 158 8.18 -2.88 20.66
C PHE A 158 7.64 -1.45 20.56
N LEU A 159 6.43 -1.18 21.08
CA LEU A 159 5.88 0.16 21.13
C LEU A 159 6.73 1.10 22.00
N SER A 160 7.17 0.66 23.18
CA SER A 160 8.07 1.43 24.05
C SER A 160 9.38 1.79 23.34
N TRP A 161 9.97 0.86 22.59
CA TRP A 161 11.18 1.12 21.80
C TRP A 161 10.92 2.12 20.66
N LYS A 162 9.84 1.92 19.91
CA LYS A 162 9.51 2.73 18.73
C LYS A 162 9.19 4.17 19.12
N TYR A 163 8.44 4.37 20.19
CA TYR A 163 7.94 5.67 20.64
C TYR A 163 8.68 6.29 21.82
N ALA A 164 9.76 5.67 22.31
CA ALA A 164 10.56 6.16 23.44
C ALA A 164 10.81 7.68 23.41
N HIS A 165 10.65 8.34 24.55
CA HIS A 165 10.87 9.80 24.68
C HIS A 165 12.31 10.14 25.09
N GLY A 166 13.10 9.16 25.52
CA GLY A 166 14.51 9.33 25.86
C GLY A 166 15.38 8.14 25.47
N GLU A 167 16.69 8.37 25.35
CA GLU A 167 17.64 7.33 24.95
C GLU A 167 17.69 6.15 25.92
N GLN A 168 17.50 6.39 27.21
CA GLN A 168 17.55 5.34 28.22
C GLN A 168 16.37 4.38 28.08
N GLU A 169 15.16 4.90 27.90
CA GLU A 169 13.94 4.13 27.63
C GLU A 169 14.09 3.32 26.34
N ALA A 170 14.55 3.97 25.26
CA ALA A 170 14.82 3.32 23.99
C ALA A 170 15.84 2.17 24.13
N ARG A 171 16.93 2.39 24.88
CA ARG A 171 17.97 1.37 25.13
C ARG A 171 17.45 0.21 25.97
N GLN A 172 16.64 0.46 27.00
CA GLN A 172 16.07 -0.60 27.83
C GLN A 172 15.12 -1.48 27.03
N ALA A 173 14.23 -0.87 26.24
CA ALA A 173 13.31 -1.60 25.37
C ALA A 173 14.07 -2.36 24.26
N ASP A 174 15.07 -1.75 23.63
CA ASP A 174 15.95 -2.40 22.64
C ASP A 174 16.66 -3.63 23.24
N ASN A 175 17.23 -3.52 24.44
CA ASN A 175 17.88 -4.64 25.13
C ASN A 175 16.92 -5.79 25.41
N PHE A 176 15.71 -5.48 25.91
CA PHE A 176 14.68 -6.50 26.15
C PHE A 176 14.29 -7.21 24.84
N LEU A 177 14.05 -6.46 23.78
CA LEU A 177 13.65 -7.00 22.47
C LEU A 177 14.77 -7.85 21.86
N ARG A 178 16.04 -7.45 21.99
CA ARG A 178 17.20 -8.26 21.56
C ARG A 178 17.30 -9.56 22.33
N LEU A 179 17.17 -9.52 23.65
CA LEU A 179 17.21 -10.72 24.49
C LEU A 179 16.06 -11.66 24.15
N CYS A 180 14.85 -11.13 24.00
CA CYS A 180 13.67 -11.89 23.57
C CYS A 180 13.89 -12.53 22.19
N ARG A 181 14.43 -11.76 21.23
CA ARG A 181 14.77 -12.27 19.89
C ARG A 181 15.73 -13.44 19.96
N ASP A 182 16.84 -13.25 20.66
CA ASP A 182 17.95 -14.21 20.69
C ASP A 182 17.61 -15.47 21.51
N THR A 183 16.59 -15.41 22.38
CA THR A 183 16.18 -16.52 23.28
C THR A 183 14.94 -17.27 22.80
N MET A 184 13.92 -16.55 22.31
CA MET A 184 12.56 -17.09 22.13
C MET A 184 12.03 -16.98 20.69
N CYS A 185 12.69 -16.21 19.84
CA CYS A 185 12.22 -15.96 18.47
C CYS A 185 12.98 -16.79 17.44
N ARG A 186 12.47 -16.78 16.22
CA ARG A 186 13.12 -17.27 15.01
C ARG A 186 13.03 -16.20 13.92
N SER A 187 14.06 -16.14 13.08
CA SER A 187 14.05 -15.22 11.95
C SER A 187 13.15 -15.78 10.86
N VAL A 188 12.27 -14.92 10.33
CA VAL A 188 11.39 -15.27 9.22
C VAL A 188 11.98 -14.95 7.85
N GLY A 189 13.20 -14.38 7.82
CA GLY A 189 13.70 -13.67 6.65
C GLY A 189 12.95 -12.34 6.49
N LEU A 190 12.71 -11.95 5.25
CA LEU A 190 11.87 -10.80 4.92
C LEU A 190 10.44 -11.24 4.64
N VAL A 191 9.47 -10.39 4.98
CA VAL A 191 8.12 -10.53 4.41
C VAL A 191 8.24 -10.47 2.89
N HIS A 192 7.66 -11.44 2.19
CA HIS A 192 7.84 -11.57 0.74
C HIS A 192 7.12 -10.44 0.00
N PHE A 193 5.87 -10.15 0.35
CA PHE A 193 5.08 -9.09 -0.28
C PHE A 193 4.27 -8.30 0.75
N LEU A 194 4.31 -6.97 0.65
CA LEU A 194 3.49 -6.04 1.43
C LEU A 194 2.65 -5.17 0.47
N GLY A 195 1.37 -5.51 0.32
CA GLY A 195 0.40 -4.79 -0.51
C GLY A 195 -0.52 -3.90 0.31
N LEU A 196 -0.44 -2.59 0.10
CA LEU A 196 -1.15 -1.60 0.90
C LEU A 196 -2.10 -0.78 0.02
N PHE A 197 -3.31 -0.53 0.53
CA PHE A 197 -4.26 0.43 -0.01
C PHE A 197 -4.45 1.57 0.98
N ASP A 198 -4.16 2.78 0.51
CA ASP A 198 -4.41 4.06 1.16
C ASP A 198 -4.20 4.09 2.67
N THR A 199 -2.95 3.85 3.09
CA THR A 199 -2.58 3.72 4.51
C THR A 199 -2.87 5.01 5.27
N VAL A 200 -3.64 4.93 6.37
CA VAL A 200 -3.98 6.10 7.21
C VAL A 200 -3.61 5.87 8.68
N ASN A 201 -3.08 6.91 9.33
CA ASN A 201 -2.87 6.92 10.78
C ASN A 201 -4.06 7.59 11.49
N SER A 202 -5.08 6.81 11.81
CA SER A 202 -6.32 7.30 12.42
C SER A 202 -6.35 7.24 13.95
N VAL A 203 -5.24 6.88 14.62
CA VAL A 203 -5.18 6.74 16.08
C VAL A 203 -4.49 7.96 16.67
N ALA A 204 -5.24 8.81 17.38
CA ALA A 204 -4.75 10.09 17.89
C ALA A 204 -3.56 9.96 18.87
N GLU A 205 -3.45 8.82 19.56
CA GLU A 205 -2.34 8.48 20.44
C GLU A 205 -1.01 8.38 19.68
N PHE A 206 -1.01 7.72 18.52
CA PHE A 206 0.14 7.66 17.62
C PHE A 206 0.37 8.94 16.82
N ASN A 207 -0.63 9.84 16.75
CA ASN A 207 -0.50 11.13 16.09
C ASN A 207 0.29 12.18 16.89
N LYS A 208 0.53 11.98 18.20
CA LYS A 208 1.38 12.90 18.98
C LYS A 208 2.87 12.77 18.65
N ASP A 209 3.28 11.58 18.21
CA ASP A 209 4.66 11.25 17.84
C ASP A 209 4.74 10.78 16.37
N VAL A 210 3.95 11.37 15.45
CA VAL A 210 4.02 11.03 14.01
C VAL A 210 5.45 11.06 13.50
N LEU A 211 6.28 12.00 13.96
CA LEU A 211 7.68 12.07 13.56
C LEU A 211 8.45 10.79 13.91
N LYS A 212 8.23 10.20 15.09
CA LYS A 212 8.88 8.94 15.51
C LYS A 212 8.29 7.73 14.81
N ASP A 213 6.97 7.72 14.58
CA ASP A 213 6.36 6.67 13.75
C ASP A 213 7.04 6.61 12.38
N MET A 214 7.33 7.78 11.81
CA MET A 214 8.00 7.95 10.52
C MET A 214 9.52 7.67 10.56
N GLU A 215 10.13 7.34 11.70
CA GLU A 215 11.56 6.98 11.78
C GLU A 215 11.84 5.51 11.45
N THR A 216 10.80 4.66 11.45
CA THR A 216 10.89 3.21 11.26
C THR A 216 10.11 2.79 10.02
N MET A 217 10.74 1.92 9.23
CA MET A 217 10.22 1.48 7.94
C MET A 217 10.10 -0.03 7.89
N PRO A 218 8.97 -0.57 7.41
CA PRO A 218 8.88 -1.98 7.08
C PRO A 218 9.86 -2.32 5.96
N ARG A 219 10.47 -3.50 6.00
CA ARG A 219 11.46 -3.96 5.00
C ARG A 219 11.06 -5.30 4.38
N PRO A 220 9.92 -5.37 3.66
CA PRO A 220 9.59 -6.56 2.88
C PRO A 220 10.53 -6.69 1.67
N ARG A 221 10.49 -7.81 0.96
CA ARG A 221 11.18 -7.98 -0.32
C ARG A 221 10.53 -7.11 -1.41
N TYR A 222 9.19 -7.18 -1.50
CA TYR A 222 8.38 -6.37 -2.40
C TYR A 222 7.34 -5.57 -1.63
N MET A 223 7.19 -4.30 -1.95
CA MET A 223 6.21 -3.40 -1.34
C MET A 223 5.48 -2.60 -2.42
N ARG A 224 4.16 -2.60 -2.33
CA ARG A 224 3.26 -1.88 -3.24
C ARG A 224 2.25 -1.08 -2.42
N HIS A 225 2.15 0.21 -2.68
CA HIS A 225 1.21 1.09 -1.98
C HIS A 225 0.38 1.88 -2.99
N ALA A 226 -0.93 1.59 -3.05
CA ALA A 226 -1.89 2.37 -3.83
C ALA A 226 -2.41 3.53 -2.97
N VAL A 227 -2.34 4.77 -3.47
CA VAL A 227 -2.69 5.99 -2.70
C VAL A 227 -3.75 6.81 -3.41
N SER A 228 -4.74 7.29 -2.65
CA SER A 228 -5.80 8.18 -3.14
C SER A 228 -5.30 9.61 -3.37
N ILE A 229 -5.56 10.14 -4.57
CA ILE A 229 -5.31 11.54 -4.95
C ILE A 229 -6.40 12.48 -4.40
N ASP A 230 -7.63 11.98 -4.30
CA ASP A 230 -8.82 12.82 -4.19
C ASP A 230 -9.46 12.84 -2.80
N GLU A 231 -8.92 12.12 -1.82
CA GLU A 231 -9.35 12.18 -0.43
C GLU A 231 -9.14 13.57 0.19
N LYS A 232 -10.17 14.08 0.89
CA LYS A 232 -10.23 15.46 1.41
C LYS A 232 -10.41 15.54 2.92
N ARG A 233 -10.83 14.44 3.56
CA ARG A 233 -11.15 14.36 4.99
C ARG A 233 -9.89 14.51 5.82
N ILE A 234 -9.96 15.41 6.79
CA ILE A 234 -8.82 15.79 7.64
C ILE A 234 -8.20 14.62 8.41
N LYS A 235 -9.02 13.66 8.87
CA LYS A 235 -8.58 12.49 9.65
C LYS A 235 -8.00 11.35 8.80
N PHE A 236 -8.07 11.46 7.48
CA PHE A 236 -7.55 10.48 6.53
C PHE A 236 -6.25 10.99 5.90
N GLN A 237 -5.30 11.40 6.76
CA GLN A 237 -3.96 11.74 6.28
C GLN A 237 -3.21 10.45 5.89
N PRO A 238 -2.61 10.41 4.70
CA PRO A 238 -1.91 9.23 4.24
C PRO A 238 -0.56 9.11 4.95
N VAL A 239 -0.17 7.88 5.25
CA VAL A 239 1.21 7.52 5.59
C VAL A 239 1.94 7.22 4.29
N LEU A 240 2.77 8.16 3.83
CA LEU A 240 3.54 8.04 2.59
C LEU A 240 4.94 7.49 2.86
N PHE A 241 5.33 6.43 2.15
CA PHE A 241 6.55 5.68 2.41
C PHE A 241 7.76 6.19 1.62
N GLU A 242 7.56 6.82 0.45
CA GLU A 242 8.65 7.44 -0.34
C GLU A 242 9.39 8.52 0.49
N ARG A 243 8.63 9.30 1.27
CA ARG A 243 9.18 10.28 2.22
C ARG A 243 10.14 9.66 3.25
N LEU A 244 9.86 8.44 3.67
CA LEU A 244 10.60 7.73 4.70
C LEU A 244 11.89 7.10 4.18
N ARG A 245 12.02 6.96 2.84
CA ARG A 245 13.28 6.58 2.18
C ARG A 245 14.23 7.77 2.01
N GLY A 246 13.71 8.93 1.64
CA GLY A 246 14.51 10.14 1.41
C GLY A 246 15.12 10.77 2.66
N ALA A 247 14.44 10.65 3.81
CA ALA A 247 15.03 10.94 5.11
C ALA A 247 15.74 9.66 5.59
N HIS A 248 17.08 9.63 5.65
CA HIS A 248 17.84 8.47 6.16
C HIS A 248 17.13 7.85 7.38
N ALA A 249 16.49 6.68 7.20
CA ALA A 249 15.82 5.97 8.29
C ALA A 249 16.85 5.72 9.39
N LYS A 250 16.81 6.54 10.45
CA LYS A 250 17.87 6.59 11.48
C LYS A 250 17.99 5.28 12.26
N LYS A 251 16.91 4.49 12.30
CA LYS A 251 16.81 3.20 12.99
C LYS A 251 16.85 1.99 12.04
N GLY A 252 17.43 2.16 10.86
CA GLY A 252 17.50 1.12 9.85
C GLY A 252 18.67 0.16 10.03
N ARG A 253 18.52 -0.89 10.83
CA ARG A 253 19.25 -2.14 10.55
C ARG A 253 18.23 -3.24 10.41
N VAL A 254 18.17 -3.85 9.23
CA VAL A 254 17.75 -5.24 9.13
C VAL A 254 18.60 -5.95 10.16
N SER A 255 17.98 -6.68 11.08
CA SER A 255 18.79 -7.50 11.98
C SER A 255 19.63 -8.42 11.07
N THR A 256 20.93 -8.56 11.31
CA THR A 256 21.77 -9.53 10.57
C THR A 256 21.16 -10.94 10.57
N TRP A 257 20.23 -11.18 11.48
CA TRP A 257 19.29 -12.28 11.55
C TRP A 257 18.37 -12.48 10.33
N ALA A 258 17.74 -11.45 9.80
CA ALA A 258 16.90 -11.58 8.61
C ALA A 258 17.75 -11.84 7.37
N GLU A 259 18.88 -11.16 7.19
CA GLU A 259 19.83 -11.43 6.09
C GLU A 259 20.37 -12.88 6.12
N ARG A 260 20.72 -13.39 7.30
CA ARG A 260 21.15 -14.79 7.46
C ARG A 260 20.04 -15.79 7.13
N ALA A 261 18.80 -15.50 7.53
CA ALA A 261 17.66 -16.32 7.16
C ALA A 261 17.39 -16.27 5.65
N GLU A 262 17.55 -15.10 5.02
CA GLU A 262 17.43 -14.94 3.57
C GLU A 262 18.44 -15.83 2.83
N GLN A 263 19.69 -15.82 3.28
CA GLN A 263 20.73 -16.69 2.74
C GLN A 263 20.43 -18.17 3.00
N GLN A 264 20.00 -18.51 4.22
CA GLN A 264 19.75 -19.90 4.63
C GLN A 264 18.58 -20.54 3.87
N PHE A 265 17.49 -19.81 3.69
CA PHE A 265 16.26 -20.37 3.12
C PHE A 265 16.17 -20.22 1.61
N TRP A 266 16.69 -19.13 1.04
CA TRP A 266 16.55 -18.83 -0.40
C TRP A 266 17.89 -18.61 -1.11
N GLY A 267 19.03 -18.85 -0.45
CA GLY A 267 20.36 -18.74 -1.08
C GLY A 267 20.75 -17.32 -1.48
N VAL A 268 20.04 -16.29 -0.98
CA VAL A 268 20.32 -14.89 -1.30
C VAL A 268 21.66 -14.50 -0.69
N PRO A 269 22.63 -13.96 -1.46
CA PRO A 269 23.91 -13.54 -0.91
C PRO A 269 23.71 -12.51 0.21
N LEU A 270 24.54 -12.58 1.26
CA LEU A 270 24.58 -11.56 2.30
C LEU A 270 25.03 -10.22 1.70
N SER A 271 24.08 -9.41 1.26
CA SER A 271 24.32 -8.02 0.87
C SER A 271 24.09 -7.14 2.10
N PRO A 272 24.99 -6.19 2.40
CA PRO A 272 24.77 -5.21 3.47
C PRO A 272 23.58 -4.27 3.20
N VAL A 273 23.00 -4.34 2.00
CA VAL A 273 21.78 -3.62 1.61
C VAL A 273 20.92 -4.57 0.77
N LEU A 274 19.98 -5.27 1.42
CA LEU A 274 18.81 -5.78 0.71
C LEU A 274 17.88 -4.59 0.50
N ASP A 275 17.86 -4.05 -0.72
CA ASP A 275 16.93 -2.97 -1.06
C ASP A 275 15.57 -3.58 -1.34
N THR A 276 14.54 -3.06 -0.66
CA THR A 276 13.16 -3.46 -0.91
C THR A 276 12.76 -2.93 -2.29
N ASP A 277 12.19 -3.78 -3.14
CA ASP A 277 11.52 -3.34 -4.35
C ASP A 277 10.22 -2.64 -3.94
N PHE A 278 10.17 -1.32 -4.08
CA PHE A 278 9.10 -0.48 -3.57
C PHE A 278 8.49 0.39 -4.66
N GLU A 279 7.16 0.38 -4.71
CA GLU A 279 6.39 1.31 -5.52
C GLU A 279 5.22 1.89 -4.73
N GLU A 280 5.12 3.23 -4.75
CA GLU A 280 3.98 3.99 -4.26
C GLU A 280 3.33 4.70 -5.45
N VAL A 281 2.10 4.30 -5.79
CA VAL A 281 1.40 4.69 -7.01
C VAL A 281 0.07 5.36 -6.65
N TYR A 282 -0.21 6.48 -7.29
CA TYR A 282 -1.35 7.33 -7.00
C TYR A 282 -2.50 7.10 -7.99
N PHE A 283 -3.70 6.90 -7.44
CA PHE A 283 -4.94 6.60 -8.17
C PHE A 283 -5.99 7.69 -7.92
N ALA A 284 -6.87 7.88 -8.90
CA ALA A 284 -8.01 8.80 -8.82
C ALA A 284 -9.06 8.27 -7.82
N GLY A 285 -9.80 9.19 -7.22
CA GLY A 285 -10.90 8.90 -6.29
C GLY A 285 -10.50 8.99 -4.82
N ASP A 286 -11.49 9.00 -3.93
CA ASP A 286 -11.28 9.13 -2.50
C ASP A 286 -10.70 7.84 -1.87
N HIS A 287 -10.59 7.79 -0.54
CA HIS A 287 -10.04 6.64 0.17
C HIS A 287 -10.69 5.28 -0.21
N SER A 288 -12.00 5.26 -0.43
CA SER A 288 -12.74 4.03 -0.72
C SER A 288 -12.80 3.75 -2.22
N ASP A 289 -12.59 4.76 -3.08
CA ASP A 289 -12.33 4.54 -4.50
C ASP A 289 -10.96 3.87 -4.74
N VAL A 290 -10.04 3.88 -3.78
CA VAL A 290 -8.79 3.11 -3.85
C VAL A 290 -8.88 1.77 -3.12
N GLY A 291 -9.42 1.76 -1.90
CA GLY A 291 -9.50 0.55 -1.09
C GLY A 291 -10.73 -0.33 -1.29
N GLY A 292 -11.70 0.11 -2.08
CA GLY A 292 -13.02 -0.52 -2.17
C GLY A 292 -13.95 -0.08 -1.03
N GLY A 293 -15.18 -0.59 -1.04
CA GLY A 293 -16.23 -0.21 -0.08
C GLY A 293 -17.42 0.55 -0.67
N HIS A 294 -17.36 0.90 -1.95
CA HIS A 294 -18.52 1.43 -2.69
C HIS A 294 -19.24 0.28 -3.40
N PRO A 295 -20.58 0.16 -3.23
CA PRO A 295 -21.35 -0.80 -4.01
C PRO A 295 -21.30 -0.41 -5.49
N PRO A 296 -21.33 -1.39 -6.40
CA PRO A 296 -21.41 -1.08 -7.83
C PRO A 296 -22.68 -0.29 -8.13
N SER A 297 -22.56 0.77 -8.93
CA SER A 297 -23.72 1.48 -9.45
C SER A 297 -24.43 0.61 -10.48
N TYR A 298 -25.71 0.31 -10.29
CA TYR A 298 -26.50 -0.33 -11.34
C TYR A 298 -26.82 0.71 -12.42
N ALA A 299 -26.08 0.68 -13.53
CA ALA A 299 -26.59 1.25 -14.75
C ALA A 299 -27.81 0.40 -15.13
N GLY A 300 -28.97 1.04 -15.37
CA GLY A 300 -30.19 0.33 -15.77
C GLY A 300 -29.89 -0.67 -16.90
N GLU A 301 -30.58 -1.82 -16.87
CA GLU A 301 -30.39 -3.02 -17.72
C GLU A 301 -29.50 -4.15 -17.15
N GLY A 302 -29.29 -4.21 -15.84
CA GLY A 302 -28.74 -5.42 -15.20
C GLY A 302 -27.28 -5.75 -15.53
N ALA A 303 -26.59 -4.88 -16.28
CA ALA A 303 -25.16 -4.97 -16.53
C ALA A 303 -24.37 -4.52 -15.28
N ARG A 304 -23.40 -5.35 -14.87
CA ARG A 304 -22.51 -5.05 -13.74
C ARG A 304 -21.57 -3.91 -14.12
N SER A 305 -21.73 -2.75 -13.48
CA SER A 305 -20.74 -1.68 -13.56
C SER A 305 -19.57 -1.95 -12.61
N TRP A 306 -18.34 -1.68 -13.06
CA TRP A 306 -17.15 -1.81 -12.22
C TRP A 306 -16.81 -0.48 -11.55
N PRO A 307 -16.60 -0.45 -10.22
CA PRO A 307 -16.24 0.78 -9.52
C PRO A 307 -14.81 1.21 -9.86
N VAL A 308 -14.47 2.48 -9.58
CA VAL A 308 -13.11 3.02 -9.77
C VAL A 308 -12.06 2.19 -9.02
N SER A 309 -12.42 1.64 -7.86
CA SER A 309 -11.58 0.75 -7.03
C SER A 309 -11.19 -0.57 -7.69
N GLN A 310 -11.78 -0.91 -8.84
CA GLN A 310 -11.39 -2.08 -9.62
C GLN A 310 -9.97 -1.93 -10.20
N ILE A 311 -9.57 -0.72 -10.63
CA ILE A 311 -8.22 -0.48 -11.18
C ILE A 311 -7.11 -0.77 -10.15
N PRO A 312 -7.10 -0.18 -8.94
CA PRO A 312 -6.06 -0.48 -7.96
C PRO A 312 -6.12 -1.94 -7.46
N LEU A 313 -7.29 -2.58 -7.46
CA LEU A 313 -7.41 -4.02 -7.17
C LEU A 313 -6.64 -4.86 -8.19
N MET A 314 -6.90 -4.65 -9.47
CA MET A 314 -6.25 -5.37 -10.57
C MET A 314 -4.74 -5.14 -10.57
N TRP A 315 -4.30 -3.90 -10.37
CA TRP A 315 -2.88 -3.57 -10.20
C TRP A 315 -2.24 -4.37 -9.05
N MET A 316 -2.86 -4.37 -7.86
CA MET A 316 -2.32 -5.10 -6.70
C MET A 316 -2.26 -6.62 -6.93
N VAL A 317 -3.30 -7.18 -7.57
CA VAL A 317 -3.35 -8.62 -7.93
C VAL A 317 -2.25 -8.97 -8.92
N GLN A 318 -2.01 -8.11 -9.92
CA GLN A 318 -0.95 -8.28 -10.90
C GLN A 318 0.43 -8.27 -10.21
N GLU A 319 0.70 -7.28 -9.36
CA GLU A 319 1.96 -7.19 -8.64
C GLU A 319 2.19 -8.37 -7.70
N ALA A 320 1.14 -8.83 -7.00
CA ALA A 320 1.25 -10.02 -6.15
C ALA A 320 1.50 -11.29 -6.97
N THR A 321 0.90 -11.40 -8.16
CA THR A 321 1.09 -12.53 -9.08
C THR A 321 2.51 -12.54 -9.65
N HIS A 322 3.06 -11.37 -10.01
CA HIS A 322 4.43 -11.24 -10.50
C HIS A 322 5.49 -11.75 -9.51
N VAL A 323 5.23 -11.62 -8.21
CA VAL A 323 6.13 -12.11 -7.16
C VAL A 323 5.82 -13.55 -6.72
N GLY A 324 4.88 -14.22 -7.39
CA GLY A 324 4.61 -15.66 -7.22
C GLY A 324 3.36 -16.03 -6.42
N LEU A 325 2.51 -15.07 -6.01
CA LEU A 325 1.24 -15.41 -5.35
C LEU A 325 0.23 -15.93 -6.39
N THR A 326 -0.25 -17.16 -6.22
CA THR A 326 -1.28 -17.72 -7.12
C THR A 326 -2.70 -17.47 -6.62
N PHE A 327 -3.64 -17.21 -7.52
CA PHE A 327 -5.06 -17.01 -7.21
C PHE A 327 -5.92 -18.10 -7.84
N ASP A 328 -7.14 -18.26 -7.33
CA ASP A 328 -8.15 -19.12 -7.94
C ASP A 328 -8.66 -18.49 -9.25
N PRO A 329 -8.55 -19.19 -10.40
CA PRO A 329 -8.88 -18.61 -11.71
C PRO A 329 -10.37 -18.32 -11.86
N VAL A 330 -11.25 -19.09 -11.23
CA VAL A 330 -12.71 -18.88 -11.28
C VAL A 330 -13.05 -17.61 -10.52
N GLN A 331 -12.47 -17.41 -9.34
CA GLN A 331 -12.67 -16.19 -8.56
C GLN A 331 -12.05 -14.96 -9.22
N LEU A 332 -10.90 -15.08 -9.90
CA LEU A 332 -10.34 -14.00 -10.71
C LEU A 332 -11.32 -13.57 -11.81
N GLN A 333 -11.96 -14.52 -12.48
CA GLN A 333 -12.96 -14.22 -13.49
C GLN A 333 -14.21 -13.56 -12.90
N GLU A 334 -14.76 -14.11 -11.82
CA GLU A 334 -15.96 -13.59 -11.13
C GLU A 334 -15.79 -12.15 -10.61
N LEU A 335 -14.56 -11.81 -10.18
CA LEU A 335 -14.20 -10.52 -9.61
C LEU A 335 -13.51 -9.58 -10.61
N GLY A 336 -13.51 -9.92 -11.90
CA GLY A 336 -13.02 -9.03 -12.96
C GLY A 336 -11.51 -8.76 -12.92
N CYS A 337 -10.74 -9.71 -12.39
CA CYS A 337 -9.28 -9.66 -12.28
C CYS A 337 -8.60 -10.75 -13.13
N HIS A 338 -9.27 -11.25 -14.16
CA HIS A 338 -8.69 -12.24 -15.07
C HIS A 338 -7.91 -11.56 -16.19
N LEU A 339 -6.88 -12.25 -16.67
CA LEU A 339 -6.11 -11.84 -17.83
C LEU A 339 -6.65 -12.51 -19.10
N VAL A 340 -6.61 -11.78 -20.21
CA VAL A 340 -6.98 -12.21 -21.56
C VAL A 340 -5.78 -12.07 -22.51
N PRO A 341 -5.67 -12.89 -23.57
CA PRO A 341 -4.64 -12.71 -24.58
C PRO A 341 -4.77 -11.35 -25.28
N VAL A 342 -3.65 -10.66 -25.47
CA VAL A 342 -3.60 -9.42 -26.26
C VAL A 342 -4.03 -9.77 -27.69
N SER A 343 -5.15 -9.21 -28.14
CA SER A 343 -5.64 -9.42 -29.50
C SER A 343 -4.67 -8.75 -30.48
N SER A 344 -3.89 -9.54 -31.21
CA SER A 344 -3.05 -9.02 -32.29
C SER A 344 -3.95 -8.40 -33.37
N ALA A 345 -4.01 -7.06 -33.42
CA ALA A 345 -4.57 -6.37 -34.57
C ALA A 345 -3.75 -6.76 -35.80
N GLY A 346 -4.32 -7.61 -36.66
CA GLY A 346 -3.92 -7.90 -38.03
C GLY A 346 -2.42 -8.04 -38.30
N SER A 347 -1.87 -9.26 -38.14
CA SER A 347 -0.72 -9.66 -38.94
C SER A 347 -1.17 -10.78 -39.89
N SER A 348 -1.16 -10.44 -41.17
CA SER A 348 -1.32 -11.35 -42.28
C SER A 348 -0.31 -12.48 -42.19
N SER A 349 -0.80 -13.71 -42.23
CA SER A 349 -0.02 -14.92 -42.45
C SER A 349 0.70 -14.83 -43.79
N SER A 350 2.00 -14.59 -43.77
CA SER A 350 2.90 -14.99 -44.84
C SER A 350 3.71 -16.17 -44.31
N GLU A 351 3.27 -17.37 -44.67
CA GLU A 351 4.07 -18.59 -44.59
C GLU A 351 5.19 -18.46 -45.63
N ASP A 352 6.43 -18.30 -45.18
CA ASP A 352 7.60 -18.66 -45.98
C ASP A 352 8.51 -19.48 -45.07
N GLY A 353 8.62 -20.76 -45.39
CA GLY A 353 9.52 -21.69 -44.75
C GLY A 353 10.87 -21.64 -45.45
N ASP A 354 11.93 -21.45 -44.67
CA ASP A 354 13.28 -21.82 -45.05
C ASP A 354 13.92 -22.55 -43.87
N ASP A 355 14.17 -23.84 -44.10
CA ASP A 355 14.92 -24.77 -43.26
C ASP A 355 16.41 -24.62 -43.61
N ASP A 356 17.21 -24.11 -42.68
CA ASP A 356 18.66 -24.22 -42.78
C ASP A 356 19.26 -24.71 -41.45
N GLY A 357 19.90 -25.87 -41.53
CA GLY A 357 20.43 -26.61 -40.42
C GLY A 357 21.65 -25.92 -39.81
N ARG A 358 21.58 -25.66 -38.50
CA ARG A 358 22.76 -25.32 -37.71
C ARG A 358 22.72 -26.02 -36.36
N GLU A 359 23.66 -26.95 -36.17
CA GLU A 359 23.96 -27.60 -34.90
C GLU A 359 24.17 -26.55 -33.79
N GLY A 360 23.36 -26.65 -32.74
CA GLY A 360 23.38 -25.74 -31.60
C GLY A 360 23.19 -26.49 -30.29
N ARG A 361 24.17 -26.33 -29.40
CA ARG A 361 24.21 -26.63 -27.96
C ARG A 361 22.88 -27.03 -27.30
N LEU A 362 22.95 -28.11 -26.52
CA LEU A 362 22.01 -28.45 -25.43
C LEU A 362 21.80 -27.23 -24.51
N ILE A 363 20.76 -26.45 -24.78
CA ILE A 363 20.15 -25.55 -23.81
C ILE A 363 19.17 -26.43 -23.02
N GLU A 364 19.27 -26.40 -21.69
CA GLU A 364 18.40 -27.21 -20.83
C GLU A 364 16.92 -26.90 -21.13
N VAL A 365 16.15 -27.95 -21.38
CA VAL A 365 14.74 -27.88 -21.80
C VAL A 365 13.87 -27.09 -20.81
N GLU A 366 14.27 -27.06 -19.52
CA GLU A 366 13.62 -26.26 -18.48
C GLU A 366 13.78 -24.75 -18.67
N ASP A 367 14.93 -24.28 -19.16
CA ASP A 367 15.19 -22.85 -19.36
C ASP A 367 14.40 -22.31 -20.54
N VAL A 368 14.23 -23.12 -21.59
CA VAL A 368 13.38 -22.79 -22.75
C VAL A 368 11.90 -22.74 -22.34
N ALA A 369 11.44 -23.68 -21.52
CA ALA A 369 10.06 -23.70 -21.02
C ALA A 369 9.76 -22.49 -20.11
N LYS A 370 10.68 -22.12 -19.21
CA LYS A 370 10.56 -20.92 -18.36
C LYS A 370 10.56 -19.64 -19.19
N GLN A 371 11.40 -19.55 -20.22
CA GLN A 371 11.42 -18.41 -21.13
C GLN A 371 10.13 -18.28 -21.95
N GLN A 372 9.61 -19.40 -22.48
CA GLN A 372 8.33 -19.41 -23.20
C GLN A 372 7.16 -19.05 -22.29
N GLN A 373 7.12 -19.54 -21.05
CA GLN A 373 6.09 -19.21 -20.07
C GLN A 373 6.13 -17.72 -19.66
N GLN A 374 7.33 -17.14 -19.47
CA GLN A 374 7.51 -15.70 -19.26
C GLN A 374 7.16 -14.85 -20.48
N GLN A 375 7.39 -15.36 -21.69
CA GLN A 375 7.02 -14.68 -22.93
C GLN A 375 5.50 -14.71 -23.16
N GLN A 376 4.84 -15.82 -22.82
CA GLN A 376 3.40 -15.98 -22.92
C GLN A 376 2.65 -15.15 -21.86
N GLN A 377 3.19 -15.03 -20.64
CA GLN A 377 2.68 -14.10 -19.62
C GLN A 377 2.79 -12.63 -20.06
N ARG A 378 3.82 -12.27 -20.83
CA ARG A 378 3.98 -10.91 -21.40
C ARG A 378 2.94 -10.55 -22.48
N LEU A 379 2.17 -11.53 -22.97
CA LEU A 379 1.13 -11.35 -24.00
C LEU A 379 -0.29 -11.42 -23.41
N MET A 380 -0.43 -11.37 -22.09
CA MET A 380 -1.72 -11.33 -21.42
C MET A 380 -1.93 -9.96 -20.77
N GLU A 381 -3.13 -9.41 -20.92
CA GLU A 381 -3.55 -8.15 -20.31
C GLU A 381 -4.89 -8.32 -19.62
N PHE A 382 -5.27 -7.41 -18.73
CA PHE A 382 -6.62 -7.45 -18.19
C PHE A 382 -7.65 -7.09 -19.26
N ASP A 383 -8.88 -7.60 -19.12
CA ASP A 383 -9.98 -7.30 -20.03
C ASP A 383 -10.14 -5.79 -20.25
N PRO A 384 -9.88 -5.28 -21.47
CA PRO A 384 -9.96 -3.86 -21.79
C PRO A 384 -11.34 -3.25 -21.52
N ALA A 385 -12.42 -4.05 -21.59
CA ALA A 385 -13.77 -3.58 -21.28
C ALA A 385 -13.93 -3.28 -19.78
N ILE A 386 -13.36 -4.11 -18.91
CA ILE A 386 -13.36 -3.88 -17.45
C ILE A 386 -12.56 -2.63 -17.11
N VAL A 387 -11.36 -2.50 -17.68
CA VAL A 387 -10.50 -1.32 -17.50
C VAL A 387 -11.23 -0.05 -17.92
N HIS A 388 -11.81 -0.05 -19.12
CA HIS A 388 -12.54 1.10 -19.68
C HIS A 388 -13.77 1.50 -18.87
N MET A 389 -14.53 0.52 -18.36
CA MET A 389 -15.66 0.79 -17.47
C MET A 389 -15.20 1.43 -16.15
N ALA A 390 -14.17 0.87 -15.51
CA ALA A 390 -13.67 1.36 -14.24
C ALA A 390 -13.02 2.75 -14.35
N GLU A 391 -12.35 3.06 -15.47
CA GLU A 391 -11.80 4.39 -15.75
C GLU A 391 -12.86 5.49 -15.83
N ARG A 392 -14.08 5.14 -16.29
CA ARG A 392 -15.22 6.07 -16.47
C ARG A 392 -16.19 6.07 -15.29
N ALA A 393 -16.04 5.14 -14.35
CA ALA A 393 -16.92 5.04 -13.20
C ALA A 393 -16.94 6.36 -12.39
N PRO A 394 -18.07 6.72 -11.76
CA PRO A 394 -18.14 7.94 -10.97
C PRO A 394 -17.17 7.90 -9.80
N LEU A 395 -16.50 9.03 -9.53
CA LEU A 395 -15.70 9.21 -8.31
C LEU A 395 -16.61 9.61 -7.17
N HIS A 396 -16.29 9.16 -5.97
CA HIS A 396 -17.03 9.49 -4.78
C HIS A 396 -16.34 10.63 -4.02
N ASP A 397 -17.14 11.50 -3.42
CA ASP A 397 -16.67 12.46 -2.43
C ASP A 397 -17.45 12.23 -1.13
N SER A 398 -16.74 11.71 -0.13
CA SER A 398 -17.29 11.49 1.22
C SER A 398 -17.82 12.76 1.91
N LEU A 399 -17.52 13.96 1.41
CA LEU A 399 -18.05 15.25 1.90
C LEU A 399 -19.28 15.76 1.11
N GLU A 400 -19.67 15.07 0.03
CA GLU A 400 -20.87 15.36 -0.76
C GLU A 400 -22.00 14.37 -0.43
N TYR A 401 -23.23 14.87 -0.38
CA TYR A 401 -24.41 14.08 0.02
C TYR A 401 -24.83 13.06 -1.05
N ASP A 402 -24.29 13.18 -2.27
CA ASP A 402 -24.59 12.34 -3.43
C ASP A 402 -23.93 10.95 -3.35
N SER A 403 -23.09 10.70 -2.34
CA SER A 403 -22.44 9.41 -2.07
C SER A 403 -23.37 8.34 -1.46
N GLY A 404 -24.65 8.65 -1.26
CA GLY A 404 -25.63 7.72 -0.67
C GLY A 404 -25.48 7.52 0.85
N LYS A 405 -24.58 8.26 1.51
CA LYS A 405 -24.30 8.16 2.96
C LYS A 405 -24.58 9.45 3.71
N GLY A 406 -25.74 10.07 3.49
CA GLY A 406 -26.01 11.44 3.95
C GLY A 406 -25.81 11.71 5.45
N VAL A 407 -26.04 10.73 6.32
CA VAL A 407 -25.77 10.84 7.76
C VAL A 407 -24.26 10.87 8.07
N GLU A 408 -23.47 10.10 7.34
CA GLU A 408 -22.00 10.09 7.45
C GLU A 408 -21.42 11.40 6.90
N THR A 409 -21.91 11.86 5.75
CA THR A 409 -21.54 13.16 5.15
C THR A 409 -21.82 14.31 6.10
N LEU A 410 -23.02 14.35 6.72
CA LEU A 410 -23.38 15.38 7.70
C LEU A 410 -22.42 15.35 8.90
N PHE A 411 -22.10 14.16 9.40
CA PHE A 411 -21.17 14.00 10.50
C PHE A 411 -19.77 14.52 10.17
N TRP A 412 -19.23 14.20 8.99
CA TRP A 412 -17.93 14.71 8.55
C TRP A 412 -17.94 16.23 8.37
N ARG A 413 -19.00 16.82 7.79
CA ARG A 413 -19.16 18.27 7.69
C ARG A 413 -19.22 18.95 9.06
N LEU A 414 -19.87 18.33 10.06
CA LEU A 414 -19.88 18.83 11.44
C LEU A 414 -18.50 18.74 12.08
N LEU A 415 -17.75 17.65 11.85
CA LEU A 415 -16.37 17.54 12.31
C LEU A 415 -15.44 18.56 11.64
N GLU A 416 -15.70 18.97 10.39
CA GLU A 416 -14.95 20.04 9.75
C GLU A 416 -15.12 21.39 10.47
N CYS A 417 -16.22 21.60 11.18
CA CYS A 417 -16.44 22.80 11.99
C CYS A 417 -15.62 22.81 13.30
N LEU A 418 -15.04 21.68 13.70
CA LEU A 418 -14.17 21.63 14.87
C LEU A 418 -12.79 22.22 14.52
N PRO A 419 -12.19 23.03 15.41
CA PRO A 419 -10.89 23.68 15.19
C PRO A 419 -9.73 22.66 15.31
N MET A 420 -9.68 21.70 14.40
CA MET A 420 -8.57 20.76 14.25
C MET A 420 -7.52 21.39 13.33
N LYS A 421 -6.29 21.52 13.82
CA LYS A 421 -5.15 21.97 13.02
C LYS A 421 -4.84 20.93 11.94
N ARG A 422 -4.51 21.40 10.73
CA ARG A 422 -4.19 20.51 9.60
C ARG A 422 -2.67 20.43 9.41
N PRO A 423 -2.02 19.27 9.56
CA PRO A 423 -0.67 19.11 9.04
C PRO A 423 -0.71 19.21 7.52
N LYS A 424 -0.06 20.22 6.95
CA LYS A 424 0.15 20.39 5.51
C LYS A 424 1.53 19.88 5.18
N VAL A 425 1.60 18.91 4.27
CA VAL A 425 2.87 18.51 3.66
C VAL A 425 3.23 19.56 2.61
N ASN A 426 4.36 20.24 2.80
CA ASN A 426 4.92 21.15 1.82
C ASN A 426 5.60 20.36 0.69
N ARG A 427 5.96 21.04 -0.40
CA ARG A 427 6.59 20.41 -1.58
C ARG A 427 7.90 19.69 -1.26
N ASP A 428 8.63 20.20 -0.27
CA ASP A 428 9.87 19.60 0.27
C ASP A 428 9.62 18.41 1.22
N GLY A 429 8.37 17.97 1.40
CA GLY A 429 8.01 16.89 2.31
C GLY A 429 7.91 17.29 3.79
N SER A 430 8.17 18.56 4.15
CA SER A 430 8.03 19.04 5.53
C SER A 430 6.57 19.18 5.95
N VAL A 431 6.24 18.81 7.20
CA VAL A 431 4.88 18.95 7.74
C VAL A 431 4.78 20.27 8.49
N LYS A 432 3.91 21.17 8.03
CA LYS A 432 3.59 22.42 8.71
C LYS A 432 2.14 22.42 9.14
N GLU A 433 1.86 22.71 10.40
CA GLU A 433 0.48 22.94 10.84
C GLU A 433 -0.10 24.16 10.10
N THR A 434 -1.27 23.98 9.51
CA THR A 434 -2.02 25.01 8.78
C THR A 434 -3.30 25.35 9.50
N ARG A 435 -3.78 26.57 9.21
CA ARG A 435 -5.01 27.13 9.76
C ARG A 435 -6.22 26.29 9.34
N TRP A 436 -7.16 26.20 10.28
CA TRP A 436 -8.48 25.59 10.10
C TRP A 436 -9.20 26.12 8.84
N HIS A 437 -9.78 25.23 8.04
CA HIS A 437 -10.63 25.54 6.90
C HIS A 437 -11.67 24.43 6.68
N VAL A 438 -12.82 24.85 6.15
CA VAL A 438 -14.02 24.03 5.87
C VAL A 438 -14.04 23.64 4.38
N GLY A 439 -14.58 22.47 4.04
CA GLY A 439 -14.76 22.00 2.66
C GLY A 439 -13.67 21.06 2.14
N GLY A 440 -12.79 20.58 3.01
CA GLY A 440 -11.71 19.67 2.65
C GLY A 440 -10.67 20.25 1.65
N LEU A 441 -9.47 19.69 1.64
CA LEU A 441 -8.50 19.93 0.56
C LEU A 441 -7.97 18.56 0.15
N ARG A 442 -7.92 18.30 -1.16
CA ARG A 442 -7.22 17.16 -1.73
C ARG A 442 -5.79 17.10 -1.21
N ARG A 443 -5.27 15.89 -1.03
CA ARG A 443 -3.94 15.63 -0.48
C ARG A 443 -2.84 16.27 -1.34
N PRO A 444 -1.80 16.85 -0.72
CA PRO A 444 -0.60 17.26 -1.45
C PRO A 444 0.11 16.01 -2.01
N LEU A 445 0.62 16.11 -3.23
CA LEU A 445 1.43 15.08 -3.86
C LEU A 445 2.92 15.41 -3.71
N PRO A 446 3.78 14.43 -3.38
CA PRO A 446 5.22 14.65 -3.30
C PRO A 446 5.83 14.89 -4.68
N ASP A 447 7.00 15.54 -4.71
CA ASP A 447 7.79 15.68 -5.93
C ASP A 447 8.20 14.29 -6.44
N GLY A 448 7.91 13.99 -7.71
CA GLY A 448 8.19 12.68 -8.30
C GLY A 448 7.11 11.61 -8.08
N ALA A 449 5.92 11.98 -7.56
CA ALA A 449 4.78 11.08 -7.43
C ALA A 449 4.50 10.30 -8.73
N ARG A 450 4.37 8.98 -8.62
CA ARG A 450 4.03 8.08 -9.73
C ARG A 450 2.51 8.03 -9.88
N ILE A 451 1.99 8.66 -10.93
CA ILE A 451 0.55 8.72 -11.21
C ILE A 451 0.18 7.56 -12.12
N HIS A 452 -0.78 6.72 -11.74
CA HIS A 452 -1.20 5.59 -12.56
C HIS A 452 -1.79 6.05 -13.91
N ALA A 453 -1.59 5.28 -14.99
CA ALA A 453 -2.05 5.62 -16.34
C ALA A 453 -3.56 5.94 -16.42
N SER A 454 -4.39 5.22 -15.67
CA SER A 454 -5.84 5.46 -15.61
C SER A 454 -6.22 6.89 -15.22
N VAL A 455 -5.40 7.55 -14.40
CA VAL A 455 -5.64 8.96 -14.00
C VAL A 455 -5.44 9.86 -15.21
N ILE A 456 -4.40 9.62 -16.02
CA ILE A 456 -4.15 10.38 -17.24
C ILE A 456 -5.26 10.15 -18.27
N HIS A 457 -5.68 8.90 -18.45
CA HIS A 457 -6.82 8.58 -19.33
C HIS A 457 -8.08 9.31 -18.88
N ARG A 458 -8.35 9.33 -17.57
CA ARG A 458 -9.48 10.08 -17.01
C ARG A 458 -9.37 11.58 -17.26
N LEU A 459 -8.20 12.19 -17.01
CA LEU A 459 -7.96 13.61 -17.28
C LEU A 459 -8.23 14.00 -18.75
N GLN A 460 -7.93 13.09 -19.68
CA GLN A 460 -8.15 13.31 -21.11
C GLN A 460 -9.63 13.17 -21.51
N GLN A 461 -10.37 12.28 -20.86
CA GLN A 461 -11.74 11.92 -21.26
C GLN A 461 -12.82 12.70 -20.49
N ASP A 462 -12.59 12.97 -19.21
CA ASP A 462 -13.52 13.66 -18.33
C ASP A 462 -13.10 15.15 -18.23
N PRO A 463 -13.87 16.09 -18.81
CA PRO A 463 -13.55 17.51 -18.73
C PRO A 463 -13.70 18.09 -17.31
N GLU A 464 -14.54 17.50 -16.46
CA GLU A 464 -14.82 17.97 -15.11
C GLU A 464 -13.79 17.50 -14.08
N TYR A 465 -13.07 16.41 -14.38
CA TYR A 465 -12.00 15.93 -13.52
C TYR A 465 -10.73 16.80 -13.65
N ARG A 466 -10.66 17.90 -12.89
CA ARG A 466 -9.50 18.82 -12.84
C ARG A 466 -9.00 19.02 -11.40
N PRO A 467 -8.21 18.08 -10.86
CA PRO A 467 -7.74 18.14 -9.49
C PRO A 467 -6.53 19.08 -9.35
N TYR A 468 -6.67 20.12 -8.51
CA TYR A 468 -5.64 21.17 -8.35
C TYR A 468 -4.29 20.67 -7.81
N ASN A 469 -4.27 19.54 -7.11
CA ASN A 469 -3.04 18.91 -6.62
C ASN A 469 -2.21 18.27 -7.74
N LEU A 470 -2.78 18.03 -8.93
CA LEU A 470 -2.04 17.71 -10.17
C LEU A 470 -1.64 18.96 -10.97
N GLY A 471 -1.82 20.16 -10.40
CA GLY A 471 -1.57 21.43 -11.08
C GLY A 471 -2.69 21.85 -12.04
N LEU A 472 -3.87 21.22 -11.95
CA LEU A 472 -5.01 21.45 -12.84
C LEU A 472 -6.20 22.07 -12.09
N GLY A 473 -6.69 23.23 -12.52
CA GLY A 473 -7.82 23.91 -11.89
C GLY A 473 -7.45 24.76 -10.66
N HIS A 474 -8.38 25.61 -10.21
CA HIS A 474 -8.14 26.51 -9.08
C HIS A 474 -8.37 25.82 -7.73
N LYS A 475 -7.48 26.09 -6.76
CA LYS A 475 -7.76 25.82 -5.34
C LYS A 475 -9.04 26.58 -4.99
N ARG A 476 -10.12 25.94 -4.54
CA ARG A 476 -11.34 26.63 -4.09
C ARG A 476 -10.95 27.67 -3.02
N VAL A 477 -10.81 28.92 -3.43
CA VAL A 477 -10.76 30.08 -2.55
C VAL A 477 -12.22 30.55 -2.44
N PRO A 478 -12.75 30.84 -1.23
CA PRO A 478 -14.09 31.40 -1.11
C PRO A 478 -14.18 32.68 -1.94
N THR A 479 -14.99 32.64 -2.99
CA THR A 479 -15.21 33.74 -3.93
C THR A 479 -15.81 34.95 -3.22
N THR A 480 -15.09 36.06 -3.19
CA THR A 480 -15.66 37.40 -3.03
C THR A 480 -15.20 38.27 -4.20
N THR A 481 -15.81 38.11 -5.38
CA THR A 481 -16.21 39.19 -6.32
C THR A 481 -16.61 38.63 -7.69
N SER A 482 -17.56 39.31 -8.34
CA SER A 482 -18.35 38.87 -9.49
C SER A 482 -17.68 39.06 -10.86
N LEU A 483 -16.34 38.96 -10.95
CA LEU A 483 -15.60 39.27 -12.20
C LEU A 483 -15.04 38.06 -12.97
N ASP A 484 -15.20 36.83 -12.48
CA ASP A 484 -14.55 35.64 -13.07
C ASP A 484 -15.39 34.86 -14.10
N ARG A 485 -16.47 35.43 -14.64
CA ARG A 485 -17.28 34.72 -15.66
C ARG A 485 -16.61 34.62 -17.04
N HIS A 486 -15.55 35.39 -17.31
CA HIS A 486 -14.83 35.31 -18.58
C HIS A 486 -13.57 34.41 -18.56
N GLN A 487 -13.19 33.86 -17.39
CA GLN A 487 -12.03 32.97 -17.27
C GLN A 487 -12.34 31.49 -17.61
N HIS A 488 -13.59 31.17 -17.97
CA HIS A 488 -14.03 29.79 -18.25
C HIS A 488 -13.77 29.31 -19.69
N GLN A 489 -13.23 30.15 -20.58
CA GLN A 489 -13.02 29.82 -22.00
C GLN A 489 -11.56 29.55 -22.42
N ILE A 490 -10.62 29.45 -21.47
CA ILE A 490 -9.21 29.13 -21.75
C ILE A 490 -8.73 28.01 -20.82
N GLU A 491 -9.31 26.81 -20.90
CA GLU A 491 -8.77 25.61 -20.23
C GLU A 491 -8.53 24.47 -21.23
N ARG A 492 -7.90 24.81 -22.36
CA ARG A 492 -7.17 23.82 -23.17
C ARG A 492 -5.68 24.11 -23.02
N ARG A 493 -4.94 23.07 -22.59
CA ARG A 493 -3.48 22.86 -22.72
C ARG A 493 -2.69 23.63 -21.64
N ASP A 494 -2.19 22.99 -20.59
CA ASP A 494 -1.34 21.81 -20.64
C ASP A 494 -1.67 20.85 -19.50
N ILE A 495 -2.11 19.63 -19.84
CA ILE A 495 -1.75 18.48 -19.00
C ILE A 495 -0.22 18.53 -19.05
N GLY A 496 0.44 18.98 -17.97
CA GLY A 496 1.88 19.29 -17.98
C GLY A 496 2.72 18.18 -18.60
N GLN A 497 3.99 18.42 -18.94
CA GLN A 497 4.79 17.35 -19.53
C GLN A 497 4.93 16.18 -18.54
N TRP A 498 4.31 15.04 -18.84
CA TRP A 498 4.44 13.81 -18.08
C TRP A 498 5.35 12.86 -18.83
N ARG A 499 6.27 12.23 -18.10
CA ARG A 499 7.08 11.13 -18.63
C ARG A 499 6.38 9.83 -18.29
N ARG A 500 5.98 9.08 -19.34
CA ARG A 500 5.49 7.70 -19.18
C ARG A 500 6.65 6.79 -18.82
N MET A 501 6.48 6.01 -17.77
CA MET A 501 7.38 4.97 -17.33
C MET A 501 6.70 3.64 -17.67
N GLN A 502 7.08 3.04 -18.80
CA GLN A 502 6.46 1.81 -19.30
C GLN A 502 6.92 0.61 -18.48
N HIS A 503 5.98 -0.06 -17.82
CA HIS A 503 6.18 -1.35 -17.15
C HIS A 503 5.24 -2.44 -17.70
N GLY A 504 4.32 -2.06 -18.59
CA GLY A 504 3.40 -2.95 -19.29
C GLY A 504 2.01 -3.03 -18.63
N GLY A 505 0.95 -2.98 -19.44
CA GLY A 505 -0.43 -3.11 -18.96
C GLY A 505 -0.82 -2.06 -17.90
N LEU A 506 -1.39 -2.52 -16.78
CA LEU A 506 -1.77 -1.68 -15.62
C LEU A 506 -0.58 -1.26 -14.75
N CYS A 507 0.66 -1.64 -15.08
CA CYS A 507 1.84 -1.18 -14.34
C CYS A 507 2.40 0.14 -14.90
N ASP A 508 1.79 0.69 -15.95
CA ASP A 508 2.22 1.96 -16.52
C ASP A 508 1.87 3.15 -15.62
N TYR A 509 2.87 3.96 -15.31
CA TYR A 509 2.71 5.18 -14.54
C TYR A 509 3.40 6.37 -15.20
N TYR A 510 3.01 7.56 -14.77
CA TYR A 510 3.44 8.85 -15.28
C TYR A 510 4.05 9.66 -14.15
N VAL A 511 5.20 10.29 -14.41
CA VAL A 511 5.86 11.21 -13.47
C VAL A 511 5.92 12.59 -14.11
N GLN A 512 5.61 13.63 -13.34
CA GLN A 512 5.62 15.00 -13.83
C GLN A 512 7.06 15.44 -14.14
N VAL A 513 7.31 15.91 -15.36
CA VAL A 513 8.61 16.45 -15.77
C VAL A 513 8.73 17.87 -15.22
N GLN A 514 9.66 18.09 -14.29
CA GLN A 514 9.98 19.44 -13.81
C GLN A 514 10.68 20.22 -14.94
N GLY A 515 10.01 21.23 -15.50
CA GLY A 515 10.68 22.23 -16.34
C GLY A 515 11.58 23.14 -15.50
N PRO A 516 12.63 23.75 -16.08
CA PRO A 516 13.42 24.76 -15.37
C PRO A 516 12.51 25.92 -14.95
N LEU A 517 12.66 26.38 -13.70
CA LEU A 517 11.90 27.50 -13.14
C LEU A 517 11.96 28.71 -14.09
N PRO A 518 10.83 29.30 -14.51
CA PRO A 518 10.85 30.56 -15.24
C PRO A 518 11.29 31.66 -14.27
N GLY A 519 12.50 32.19 -14.46
CA GLY A 519 12.95 33.42 -13.80
C GLY A 519 14.23 33.36 -12.94
N GLY A 520 15.08 32.35 -13.08
CA GLY A 520 16.45 32.43 -12.57
C GLY A 520 17.39 33.02 -13.62
N SER A 521 17.63 34.33 -13.60
CA SER A 521 18.65 34.94 -14.45
C SER A 521 20.00 34.26 -14.21
N ALA A 522 20.60 33.74 -15.27
CA ALA A 522 21.94 33.19 -15.24
C ALA A 522 22.94 34.35 -14.98
N GLY A 523 23.22 34.61 -13.71
CA GLY A 523 24.37 35.39 -13.29
C GLY A 523 25.62 34.58 -13.61
N GLY A 524 26.32 34.96 -14.69
CA GLY A 524 27.56 34.33 -15.10
C GLY A 524 28.61 34.35 -13.99
N SER A 525 29.05 33.18 -13.56
CA SER A 525 30.26 33.04 -12.73
C SER A 525 31.42 32.61 -13.61
N ARG A 526 32.46 33.43 -13.58
CA ARG A 526 33.68 33.34 -14.38
C ARG A 526 34.44 32.05 -14.10
N CYS A 527 34.89 31.42 -15.17
CA CYS A 527 35.83 30.32 -15.19
C CYS A 527 37.17 30.77 -14.57
N ALA A 528 37.57 30.18 -13.43
CA ALA A 528 38.92 30.33 -12.90
C ALA A 528 39.77 29.12 -13.35
N SER A 529 40.69 29.38 -14.27
CA SER A 529 41.68 28.41 -14.75
C SER A 529 42.65 28.01 -13.63
N ARG A 530 42.75 26.72 -13.32
CA ARG A 530 43.89 26.15 -12.59
C ARG A 530 45.11 26.12 -13.52
N LYS A 531 46.12 26.92 -13.22
CA LYS A 531 47.49 26.71 -13.74
C LYS A 531 48.16 25.61 -12.92
N SER A 532 48.58 24.57 -13.63
CA SER A 532 49.61 23.62 -13.23
C SER A 532 50.97 24.30 -13.36
N THR A 533 51.83 24.12 -12.36
CA THR A 533 53.29 24.19 -12.54
C THR A 533 53.93 23.13 -11.65
N ALA A 534 54.73 22.31 -12.34
CA ALA A 534 55.88 21.50 -11.95
C ALA A 534 56.26 21.38 -10.47
#